data_AF-A0AAV6CVC6-F1
#
_entry.id   AF-A0AAV6CVC6-F1
#
_cell.length_a   1.000
_cell.length_b   1.000
_cell.length_c   1.000
_cell.angle_alpha   90.00
_cell.angle_beta   90.00
_cell.angle_gamma   90.00
#
_symmetry.space_group_name_H-M   'P 1'
#
loop_
_entity.id
_entity.type
_entity.pdbx_description
1 polymer ?
#
loop_
_entity_poly.entity_id
_entity_poly.type
_entity_poly.pdbx_seq_one_letter_code
_entity_poly.pdbx_strand_id
1 'polypeptide(L)'
;MIRAAAKRLGHTIHRFAALDSTQVEAARCAAAGADEGTVVTTAHQSAGRGRRGRVWLDAPGESLLMSVILRPPVAAAFAPQLSLVSAIAVVDALHHVAGIQGEIRWPNDVLLDGRKVSGILAEAQSDAAGRLAHVILGVGVNVNQLGFPGELGQGATSLRLATERPHEVAAVLAALLDALQERYARFVEGGLSSLRPTWLERAWTIGRRVLAGDGREGLAVDLAPDGALVIRMDDGAMVRVVAGEVTTEADHAPAH
;
A
#
# COMPACT_ATOMS: atom_id res chain seq x y z
N MET A 1 32.70 -6.79 -10.37
CA MET A 1 31.80 -7.44 -9.40
C MET A 1 30.50 -7.76 -10.10
N ILE A 2 30.21 -9.03 -10.35
CA ILE A 2 28.91 -9.45 -10.88
C ILE A 2 27.93 -9.37 -9.70
N ARG A 3 27.02 -8.38 -9.69
CA ARG A 3 25.89 -8.39 -8.75
C ARG A 3 25.11 -9.68 -9.05
N ALA A 4 24.98 -10.57 -8.06
CA ALA A 4 24.01 -11.66 -8.16
C ALA A 4 22.66 -11.04 -8.51
N ALA A 5 21.98 -11.57 -9.53
CA ALA A 5 20.63 -11.11 -9.87
C ALA A 5 19.76 -11.23 -8.62
N ALA A 6 19.12 -10.13 -8.22
CA ALA A 6 18.19 -10.16 -7.10
C ALA A 6 17.13 -11.24 -7.37
N LYS A 7 16.86 -12.11 -6.39
CA LYS A 7 15.82 -13.13 -6.52
C LYS A 7 14.47 -12.44 -6.77
N ARG A 8 13.66 -13.02 -7.66
CA ARG A 8 12.31 -12.51 -7.95
C ARG A 8 11.45 -12.49 -6.68
N LEU A 9 10.66 -11.44 -6.47
CA LEU A 9 9.62 -11.42 -5.45
C LEU A 9 8.62 -12.55 -5.74
N GLY A 10 8.23 -13.28 -4.70
CA GLY A 10 7.38 -14.47 -4.83
C GLY A 10 8.10 -15.71 -5.37
N HIS A 11 9.43 -15.77 -5.36
CA HIS A 11 10.15 -17.02 -5.63
C HIS A 11 9.78 -18.13 -4.61
N THR A 12 9.40 -17.73 -3.39
CA THR A 12 8.80 -18.59 -2.36
C THR A 12 7.46 -17.96 -1.95
N ILE A 13 6.37 -18.73 -2.01
CA ILE A 13 5.03 -18.30 -1.59
C ILE A 13 4.45 -19.31 -0.61
N HIS A 14 4.26 -18.90 0.64
CA HIS A 14 3.50 -19.65 1.64
C HIS A 14 2.02 -19.29 1.51
N ARG A 15 1.18 -20.27 1.18
CA ARG A 15 -0.26 -20.10 1.02
C ARG A 15 -0.99 -20.79 2.16
N PHE A 16 -1.86 -20.06 2.85
CA PHE A 16 -2.65 -20.56 3.96
C PHE A 16 -4.15 -20.47 3.64
N ALA A 17 -4.95 -21.37 4.22
CA ALA A 17 -6.40 -21.25 4.12
C ALA A 17 -6.93 -20.11 5.02
N ALA A 18 -6.39 -19.99 6.22
CA ALA A 18 -6.70 -18.93 7.17
C ALA A 18 -5.47 -18.61 8.03
N LEU A 19 -5.32 -17.35 8.41
CA LEU A 19 -4.34 -16.85 9.37
C LEU A 19 -4.99 -15.83 10.30
N ASP A 20 -4.33 -15.47 11.39
CA ASP A 20 -4.65 -14.25 12.13
C ASP A 20 -4.30 -13.01 11.27
N SER A 21 -3.07 -12.96 10.76
CA SER A 21 -2.56 -11.91 9.89
C SER A 21 -1.36 -12.40 9.08
N THR A 22 -1.37 -12.13 7.77
CA THR A 22 -0.21 -12.36 6.89
C THR A 22 1.01 -11.58 7.37
N GLN A 23 0.80 -10.41 8.00
CA GLN A 23 1.87 -9.56 8.53
C GLN A 23 2.62 -10.27 9.68
N VAL A 24 1.87 -10.90 10.59
CA VAL A 24 2.42 -11.63 11.75
C VAL A 24 3.18 -12.87 11.28
N GLU A 25 2.58 -13.63 10.35
CA GLU A 25 3.21 -14.83 9.83
C GLU A 25 4.45 -14.51 8.99
N ALA A 26 4.43 -13.46 8.17
CA ALA A 26 5.62 -13.00 7.45
C ALA A 26 6.74 -12.53 8.40
N ALA A 27 6.42 -11.88 9.52
CA ALA A 27 7.39 -11.55 10.56
C ALA A 27 8.01 -12.81 11.20
N ARG A 28 7.21 -13.87 11.44
CA ARG A 28 7.73 -15.16 11.91
C ARG A 28 8.67 -15.81 10.88
N CYS A 29 8.29 -15.83 9.60
CA CYS A 29 9.15 -16.30 8.52
C CYS A 29 10.47 -15.52 8.47
N ALA A 30 10.41 -14.18 8.58
CA ALA A 30 11.61 -13.34 8.60
C ALA A 30 12.53 -13.66 9.79
N ALA A 31 11.96 -13.85 10.99
CA ALA A 31 12.69 -14.24 12.19
C ALA A 31 13.31 -15.65 12.07
N ALA A 32 12.65 -16.56 11.33
CA ALA A 32 13.18 -17.88 11.00
C ALA A 32 14.22 -17.88 9.86
N GLY A 33 14.58 -16.71 9.33
CA GLY A 33 15.62 -16.57 8.31
C GLY A 33 15.12 -16.67 6.87
N ALA A 34 13.83 -16.51 6.60
CA ALA A 34 13.30 -16.53 5.24
C ALA A 34 13.91 -15.42 4.36
N ASP A 35 14.22 -15.77 3.11
CA ASP A 35 14.86 -14.89 2.13
C ASP A 35 14.00 -13.68 1.75
N GLU A 36 14.64 -12.63 1.23
CA GLU A 36 13.94 -11.48 0.65
C GLU A 36 13.10 -11.93 -0.54
N GLY A 37 11.90 -11.37 -0.66
CA GLY A 37 10.91 -11.75 -1.66
C GLY A 37 10.09 -12.98 -1.29
N THR A 38 10.27 -13.56 -0.10
CA THR A 38 9.31 -14.54 0.43
C THR A 38 7.95 -13.87 0.67
N VAL A 39 6.89 -14.49 0.16
CA VAL A 39 5.51 -14.00 0.26
C VAL A 39 4.70 -14.92 1.16
N VAL A 40 3.89 -14.33 2.02
CA VAL A 40 2.84 -15.02 2.78
C VAL A 40 1.50 -14.51 2.28
N THR A 41 0.58 -15.42 1.94
CA THR A 41 -0.79 -15.08 1.55
C THR A 41 -1.79 -16.05 2.18
N THR A 42 -3.00 -15.57 2.40
CA THR A 42 -4.09 -16.35 2.99
C THR A 42 -5.40 -16.05 2.28
N ALA A 43 -6.32 -17.02 2.26
CA ALA A 43 -7.68 -16.76 1.79
C ALA A 43 -8.50 -15.97 2.81
N HIS A 44 -8.13 -15.99 4.10
CA HIS A 44 -8.86 -15.28 5.16
C HIS A 44 -7.94 -14.82 6.30
N GLN A 45 -8.21 -13.63 6.86
CA GLN A 45 -7.60 -13.16 8.10
C GLN A 45 -8.63 -12.98 9.22
N SER A 46 -8.46 -13.69 10.34
CA SER A 46 -9.34 -13.55 11.51
C SER A 46 -9.05 -12.30 12.35
N ALA A 47 -7.85 -11.73 12.22
CA ALA A 47 -7.40 -10.54 12.94
C ALA A 47 -6.61 -9.60 12.01
N GLY A 48 -7.16 -9.38 10.81
CA GLY A 48 -6.54 -8.56 9.79
C GLY A 48 -6.24 -7.14 10.27
N ARG A 49 -5.01 -6.66 10.05
CA ARG A 49 -4.55 -5.37 10.56
C ARG A 49 -4.41 -4.34 9.45
N GLY A 50 -5.04 -3.19 9.66
CA GLY A 50 -4.72 -1.95 8.98
C GLY A 50 -3.88 -1.03 9.88
N ARG A 51 -3.57 0.17 9.38
CA ARG A 51 -2.87 1.19 10.17
C ARG A 51 -3.71 1.64 11.37
N ARG A 52 -3.04 2.08 12.43
CA ARG A 52 -3.64 2.64 13.66
C ARG A 52 -4.65 1.71 14.35
N GLY A 53 -4.45 0.40 14.25
CA GLY A 53 -5.32 -0.58 14.90
C GLY A 53 -6.67 -0.80 14.21
N ARG A 54 -6.90 -0.21 13.03
CA ARG A 54 -8.10 -0.52 12.22
C ARG A 54 -8.05 -1.98 11.77
N VAL A 55 -9.21 -2.63 11.74
CA VAL A 55 -9.31 -4.01 11.27
C VAL A 55 -9.52 -4.02 9.76
N TRP A 56 -8.78 -4.88 9.06
CA TRP A 56 -9.08 -5.20 7.66
C TRP A 56 -10.15 -6.29 7.63
N LEU A 57 -11.30 -5.99 7.02
CA LEU A 57 -12.39 -6.93 6.88
C LEU A 57 -12.29 -7.67 5.54
N ASP A 58 -12.41 -8.99 5.58
CA ASP A 58 -12.48 -9.82 4.39
C ASP A 58 -13.47 -10.97 4.57
N ALA A 59 -14.05 -11.41 3.45
CA ALA A 59 -14.67 -12.71 3.35
C ALA A 59 -13.68 -13.68 2.68
N PRO A 60 -13.68 -14.97 3.06
CA PRO A 60 -12.72 -15.94 2.56
C PRO A 60 -12.64 -15.97 1.02
N GLY A 61 -11.45 -15.72 0.48
CA GLY A 61 -11.16 -15.77 -0.96
C GLY A 61 -11.64 -14.57 -1.77
N GLU A 62 -12.25 -13.55 -1.15
CA GLU A 62 -12.72 -12.37 -1.88
C GLU A 62 -11.68 -11.25 -1.99
N SER A 63 -10.66 -11.27 -1.14
CA SER A 63 -9.56 -10.30 -1.15
C SER A 63 -8.24 -10.95 -1.52
N LEU A 64 -7.36 -10.15 -2.13
CA LEU A 64 -5.94 -10.44 -2.06
C LEU A 64 -5.42 -9.98 -0.70
N LEU A 65 -4.92 -10.91 0.10
CA LEU A 65 -4.26 -10.64 1.38
C LEU A 65 -2.85 -11.19 1.28
N MET A 66 -1.85 -10.32 1.24
CA MET A 66 -0.45 -10.75 1.17
C MET A 66 0.46 -9.89 2.04
N SER A 67 1.55 -10.49 2.48
CA SER A 67 2.71 -9.80 3.04
C SER A 67 3.99 -10.30 2.38
N VAL A 68 4.91 -9.41 2.04
CA VAL A 68 6.21 -9.75 1.45
C VAL A 68 7.35 -9.23 2.31
N ILE A 69 8.40 -10.04 2.47
CA ILE A 69 9.61 -9.67 3.21
C ILE A 69 10.56 -8.95 2.26
N LEU A 70 10.89 -7.69 2.56
CA LEU A 70 11.83 -6.86 1.79
C LEU A 70 13.06 -6.50 2.65
N ARG A 71 14.22 -6.37 2.02
CA ARG A 71 15.48 -5.98 2.69
C ARG A 71 16.19 -4.86 1.93
N PRO A 72 15.55 -3.70 1.77
CA PRO A 72 16.14 -2.61 1.00
C PRO A 72 17.40 -2.09 1.68
N PRO A 73 18.45 -1.72 0.93
CA PRO A 73 19.66 -1.12 1.47
C PRO A 73 19.45 0.37 1.79
N VAL A 74 18.43 0.70 2.57
CA VAL A 74 18.07 2.07 2.98
C VAL A 74 18.04 2.21 4.49
N ALA A 75 18.18 3.44 5.00
CA ALA A 75 18.00 3.71 6.42
C ALA A 75 16.56 3.40 6.85
N ALA A 76 16.37 2.95 8.10
CA ALA A 76 15.04 2.59 8.62
C ALA A 76 14.01 3.73 8.51
N ALA A 77 14.47 4.99 8.60
CA ALA A 77 13.64 6.17 8.41
C ALA A 77 12.96 6.26 7.02
N PHE A 78 13.51 5.60 5.99
CA PHE A 78 12.96 5.58 4.64
C PHE A 78 12.09 4.37 4.35
N ALA A 79 12.02 3.37 5.25
CA ALA A 79 11.15 2.21 5.08
C ALA A 79 9.67 2.56 4.84
N PRO A 80 9.07 3.60 5.45
CA PRO A 80 7.69 3.99 5.14
C PRO A 80 7.43 4.34 3.66
N GLN A 81 8.46 4.78 2.92
CA GLN A 81 8.35 5.08 1.50
C GLN A 81 7.93 3.86 0.67
N LEU A 82 8.21 2.64 1.15
CA LEU A 82 7.76 1.43 0.48
C LEU A 82 6.24 1.34 0.38
N SER A 83 5.47 2.01 1.25
CA SER A 83 4.02 2.10 1.07
C SER A 83 3.64 2.90 -0.18
N LEU A 84 4.36 4.00 -0.46
CA LEU A 84 4.16 4.82 -1.65
C LEU A 84 4.59 4.07 -2.92
N VAL A 85 5.72 3.36 -2.86
CA VAL A 85 6.20 2.49 -3.96
C VAL A 85 5.18 1.41 -4.29
N SER A 86 4.63 0.78 -3.25
CA SER A 86 3.64 -0.30 -3.40
C SER A 86 2.31 0.20 -3.91
N ALA A 87 1.90 1.43 -3.59
CA ALA A 87 0.69 2.02 -4.13
C ALA A 87 0.76 2.19 -5.65
N ILE A 88 1.93 2.56 -6.19
CA ILE A 88 2.17 2.59 -7.63
C ILE A 88 2.03 1.18 -8.23
N ALA A 89 2.63 0.17 -7.58
CA ALA A 89 2.57 -1.22 -8.03
C ALA A 89 1.13 -1.79 -8.01
N VAL A 90 0.33 -1.44 -7.00
CA VAL A 90 -1.09 -1.81 -6.95
C VAL A 90 -1.85 -1.17 -8.12
N VAL A 91 -1.66 0.11 -8.40
CA VAL A 91 -2.30 0.78 -9.55
C VAL A 91 -1.91 0.09 -10.86
N ASP A 92 -0.63 -0.23 -11.06
CA ASP A 92 -0.17 -0.94 -12.26
C ASP A 92 -0.82 -2.33 -12.39
N ALA A 93 -0.93 -3.08 -11.29
CA ALA A 93 -1.53 -4.41 -11.27
C ALA A 93 -3.03 -4.37 -11.57
N LEU A 94 -3.76 -3.41 -11.00
CA LEU A 94 -5.19 -3.22 -11.29
C LEU A 94 -5.42 -2.83 -12.75
N HIS A 95 -4.58 -1.95 -13.29
CA HIS A 95 -4.65 -1.60 -14.70
C HIS A 95 -4.37 -2.81 -15.60
N HIS A 96 -3.36 -3.61 -15.28
CA HIS A 96 -3.01 -4.80 -16.05
C HIS A 96 -4.14 -5.85 -16.05
N VAL A 97 -4.73 -6.15 -14.89
CA VAL A 97 -5.74 -7.22 -14.75
C VAL A 97 -7.12 -6.79 -15.23
N ALA A 98 -7.50 -5.53 -14.99
CA ALA A 98 -8.87 -5.07 -15.18
C ALA A 98 -9.03 -3.93 -16.19
N GLY A 99 -7.94 -3.30 -16.65
CA GLY A 99 -7.99 -2.12 -17.51
C GLY A 99 -8.37 -0.83 -16.77
N ILE A 100 -8.58 -0.87 -15.45
CA ILE A 100 -9.00 0.28 -14.65
C ILE A 100 -7.77 1.06 -14.15
N GLN A 101 -7.85 2.39 -14.22
CA GLN A 101 -6.88 3.28 -13.60
C GLN A 101 -7.29 3.57 -12.15
N GLY A 102 -6.42 3.22 -11.21
CA GLY A 102 -6.57 3.61 -9.81
C GLY A 102 -5.81 4.88 -9.48
N GLU A 103 -6.21 5.54 -8.40
CA GLU A 103 -5.56 6.74 -7.88
C GLU A 103 -4.99 6.48 -6.49
N ILE A 104 -3.90 7.16 -6.14
CA ILE A 104 -3.20 6.98 -4.87
C ILE A 104 -3.64 8.05 -3.89
N ARG A 105 -4.18 7.63 -2.75
CA ARG A 105 -4.44 8.49 -1.59
C ARG A 105 -3.29 8.36 -0.61
N TRP A 106 -2.62 9.48 -0.36
CA TRP A 106 -1.53 9.51 0.61
C TRP A 106 -2.01 9.09 2.01
N PRO A 107 -1.22 8.28 2.74
CA PRO A 107 0.10 7.78 2.37
C PRO A 107 0.11 6.36 1.76
N ASN A 108 -1.01 5.63 1.79
CA ASN A 108 -0.96 4.17 1.67
C ASN A 108 -2.22 3.50 1.12
N ASP A 109 -3.16 4.27 0.57
CA ASP A 109 -4.42 3.74 0.05
C ASP A 109 -4.49 3.92 -1.47
N VAL A 110 -5.11 2.96 -2.16
CA VAL A 110 -5.46 3.08 -3.58
C VAL A 110 -6.97 3.14 -3.71
N LEU A 111 -7.45 4.06 -4.54
CA LEU A 111 -8.85 4.36 -4.78
C LEU A 111 -9.24 4.00 -6.21
N LEU A 112 -10.51 3.62 -6.39
CA LEU A 112 -11.21 3.62 -7.68
C LEU A 112 -12.43 4.55 -7.50
N ASP A 113 -12.55 5.56 -8.36
CA ASP A 113 -13.61 6.57 -8.30
C ASP A 113 -13.79 7.17 -6.89
N GLY A 114 -12.67 7.56 -6.25
CA GLY A 114 -12.67 8.13 -4.90
C GLY A 114 -12.94 7.14 -3.76
N ARG A 115 -13.22 5.86 -4.03
CA ARG A 115 -13.48 4.83 -3.02
C ARG A 115 -12.31 3.86 -2.89
N LYS A 116 -11.96 3.48 -1.66
CA LYS A 116 -10.80 2.63 -1.35
C LYS A 116 -10.96 1.20 -1.85
N VAL A 117 -10.04 0.75 -2.70
CA VAL A 117 -9.93 -0.64 -3.16
C VAL A 117 -8.77 -1.38 -2.50
N SER A 118 -7.72 -0.67 -2.08
CA SER A 118 -6.54 -1.29 -1.46
C SER A 118 -6.00 -0.45 -0.31
N GLY A 119 -5.43 -1.14 0.67
CA GLY A 119 -4.65 -0.53 1.74
C GLY A 119 -3.31 -1.25 1.90
N ILE A 120 -2.28 -0.47 2.18
CA ILE A 120 -0.90 -0.94 2.29
C ILE A 120 -0.38 -0.66 3.70
N LEU A 121 0.42 -1.59 4.22
CA LEU A 121 1.06 -1.48 5.53
C LEU A 121 2.54 -1.87 5.38
N ALA A 122 3.45 -0.98 5.76
CA ALA A 122 4.87 -1.27 5.83
C ALA A 122 5.35 -1.18 7.27
N GLU A 123 5.85 -2.28 7.82
CA GLU A 123 6.43 -2.34 9.17
C GLU A 123 7.91 -2.66 9.07
N ALA A 124 8.74 -1.77 9.59
CA ALA A 124 10.19 -1.90 9.59
C ALA A 124 10.68 -2.53 10.90
N GLN A 125 11.58 -3.50 10.78
CA GLN A 125 12.30 -4.07 11.91
C GLN A 125 13.77 -3.68 11.80
N SER A 126 14.34 -3.14 12.89
CA SER A 126 15.77 -2.86 12.98
C SER A 126 16.51 -3.98 13.71
N ASP A 127 17.79 -4.17 13.38
CA ASP A 127 18.72 -5.03 14.11
C ASP A 127 19.20 -4.39 15.43
N ALA A 128 19.98 -5.12 16.21
CA ALA A 128 20.52 -4.65 17.49
C ALA A 128 21.44 -3.42 17.36
N ALA A 129 21.96 -3.13 16.15
CA ALA A 129 22.78 -1.96 15.86
C ALA A 129 21.95 -0.78 15.32
N GLY A 130 20.61 -0.90 15.30
CA GLY A 130 19.70 0.13 14.80
C GLY A 130 19.63 0.23 13.27
N ARG A 131 20.25 -0.70 12.52
CA ARG A 131 20.14 -0.74 11.05
C ARG A 131 18.86 -1.46 10.65
N LEU A 132 18.29 -1.09 9.51
CA LEU A 132 17.12 -1.78 8.97
C LEU A 132 17.47 -3.25 8.67
N ALA A 133 16.79 -4.18 9.35
CA ALA A 133 16.97 -5.62 9.14
C ALA A 133 16.07 -6.13 8.02
N HIS A 134 14.79 -5.75 8.07
CA HIS A 134 13.81 -6.06 7.02
C HIS A 134 12.58 -5.14 7.15
N VAL A 135 11.76 -5.14 6.10
CA VAL A 135 10.43 -4.54 6.08
C VAL A 135 9.43 -5.64 5.73
N ILE A 136 8.38 -5.77 6.53
CA ILE A 136 7.21 -6.57 6.17
C ILE A 136 6.21 -5.63 5.50
N LEU A 137 6.00 -5.83 4.20
CA LEU A 137 5.09 -5.05 3.39
C LEU A 137 3.80 -5.86 3.16
N GLY A 138 2.75 -5.49 3.87
CA GLY A 138 1.40 -6.00 3.73
C GLY A 138 0.60 -5.22 2.68
N VAL A 139 -0.10 -5.94 1.81
CA VAL A 139 -1.02 -5.37 0.82
C VAL A 139 -2.34 -6.13 0.88
N GLY A 140 -3.42 -5.40 1.15
CA GLY A 140 -4.80 -5.85 1.03
C GLY A 140 -5.45 -5.24 -0.21
N VAL A 141 -6.08 -6.04 -1.06
CA VAL A 141 -6.89 -5.56 -2.20
C VAL A 141 -8.27 -6.21 -2.15
N ASN A 142 -9.31 -5.38 -2.21
CA ASN A 142 -10.68 -5.81 -2.37
C ASN A 142 -10.90 -6.27 -3.82
N VAL A 143 -11.09 -7.57 -4.05
CA VAL A 143 -11.22 -8.13 -5.40
C VAL A 143 -12.68 -8.41 -5.75
N ASN A 144 -13.36 -9.28 -5.01
CA ASN A 144 -14.65 -9.85 -5.42
C ASN A 144 -15.85 -9.50 -4.52
N GLN A 145 -15.65 -8.63 -3.52
CA GLN A 145 -16.73 -8.18 -2.64
C GLN A 145 -17.84 -7.53 -3.46
N LEU A 146 -19.09 -7.83 -3.11
CA LEU A 146 -20.30 -7.24 -3.70
C LEU A 146 -20.86 -6.06 -2.87
N GLY A 147 -20.28 -5.79 -1.71
CA GLY A 147 -20.68 -4.71 -0.83
C GLY A 147 -19.84 -4.70 0.43
N PHE A 148 -19.94 -3.62 1.21
CA PHE A 148 -19.23 -3.44 2.47
C PHE A 148 -20.22 -3.05 3.57
N PRO A 149 -20.06 -3.59 4.79
CA PRO A 149 -20.99 -3.32 5.88
C PRO A 149 -20.83 -1.92 6.47
N GLY A 150 -21.93 -1.34 6.95
CA GLY A 150 -21.94 -0.09 7.72
C GLY A 150 -21.36 1.11 6.97
N GLU A 151 -20.68 1.99 7.71
CA GLU A 151 -20.09 3.22 7.17
C GLU A 151 -18.97 2.96 6.14
N LEU A 152 -18.37 1.76 6.13
CA LEU A 152 -17.38 1.39 5.12
C LEU A 152 -17.97 1.35 3.70
N GLY A 153 -19.28 1.12 3.56
CA GLY A 153 -19.97 1.09 2.27
C GLY A 153 -19.83 2.39 1.45
N GLN A 154 -19.62 3.53 2.12
CA GLN A 154 -19.48 4.83 1.45
C GLN A 154 -18.04 5.08 0.97
N GLY A 155 -17.05 4.55 1.69
CA GLY A 155 -15.63 4.81 1.43
C GLY A 155 -14.86 3.67 0.78
N ALA A 156 -15.45 2.48 0.60
CA ALA A 156 -14.77 1.31 0.06
C ALA A 156 -15.42 0.80 -1.24
N THR A 157 -14.61 0.17 -2.09
CA THR A 157 -15.03 -0.52 -3.31
C THR A 157 -14.19 -1.78 -3.51
N SER A 158 -14.55 -2.59 -4.51
CA SER A 158 -13.81 -3.77 -4.94
C SER A 158 -13.56 -3.71 -6.44
N LEU A 159 -12.61 -4.49 -6.93
CA LEU A 159 -12.38 -4.62 -8.37
C LEU A 159 -13.64 -5.11 -9.10
N ARG A 160 -14.40 -6.02 -8.49
CA ARG A 160 -15.67 -6.52 -9.01
C ARG A 160 -16.74 -5.45 -9.09
N LEU A 161 -16.88 -4.60 -8.07
CA LEU A 161 -17.84 -3.51 -8.09
C LEU A 161 -17.48 -2.45 -9.13
N ALA A 162 -16.19 -2.16 -9.32
CA ALA A 162 -15.73 -1.16 -10.28
C ALA A 162 -15.77 -1.65 -11.74
N THR A 163 -15.69 -2.97 -11.98
CA THR A 163 -15.65 -3.56 -13.33
C THR A 163 -16.92 -4.32 -13.72
N GLU A 164 -17.84 -4.49 -12.76
CA GLU A 164 -19.06 -5.30 -12.89
C GLU A 164 -18.82 -6.78 -13.25
N ARG A 165 -17.61 -7.31 -13.00
CA ARG A 165 -17.25 -8.72 -13.27
C ARG A 165 -16.29 -9.29 -12.23
N PRO A 166 -16.31 -10.62 -11.96
CA PRO A 166 -15.36 -11.23 -11.04
C PRO A 166 -13.94 -11.27 -11.62
N HIS A 167 -12.95 -11.36 -10.73
CA HIS A 167 -11.53 -11.48 -11.09
C HIS A 167 -10.86 -12.58 -10.27
N GLU A 168 -9.85 -13.23 -10.87
CA GLU A 168 -9.03 -14.22 -10.19
C GLU A 168 -8.08 -13.54 -9.20
N VAL A 169 -8.23 -13.80 -7.90
CA VAL A 169 -7.33 -13.28 -6.86
C VAL A 169 -5.87 -13.65 -7.13
N ALA A 170 -5.64 -14.85 -7.68
CA ALA A 170 -4.31 -15.31 -8.08
C ALA A 170 -3.72 -14.47 -9.23
N ALA A 171 -4.54 -13.97 -10.15
CA ALA A 171 -4.08 -13.09 -11.24
C ALA A 171 -3.70 -11.70 -10.68
N VAL A 172 -4.48 -11.18 -9.73
CA VAL A 172 -4.14 -9.93 -9.02
C VAL A 172 -2.83 -10.08 -8.26
N LEU A 173 -2.61 -11.20 -7.55
CA LEU A 173 -1.35 -11.50 -6.87
C LEU A 173 -0.17 -11.52 -7.84
N ALA A 174 -0.28 -12.24 -8.95
CA ALA A 174 0.79 -12.35 -9.94
C ALA A 174 1.16 -10.99 -10.54
N ALA A 175 0.15 -10.22 -10.97
CA ALA A 175 0.35 -8.88 -11.52
C ALA A 175 0.96 -7.92 -10.49
N LEU A 176 0.52 -8.01 -9.23
CA LEU A 176 1.07 -7.18 -8.14
C LEU A 176 2.53 -7.53 -7.85
N LEU A 177 2.91 -8.81 -7.80
CA LEU A 177 4.30 -9.20 -7.56
C LEU A 177 5.22 -8.72 -8.69
N ASP A 178 4.75 -8.77 -9.94
CA ASP A 178 5.53 -8.32 -11.10
C ASP A 178 5.70 -6.81 -11.11
N ALA A 179 4.62 -6.06 -10.89
CA ALA A 179 4.68 -4.61 -10.75
C ALA A 179 5.55 -4.20 -9.55
N LEU A 180 5.38 -4.86 -8.40
CA LEU A 180 6.13 -4.56 -7.19
C LEU A 180 7.62 -4.85 -7.37
N GLN A 181 7.99 -5.94 -8.05
CA GLN A 181 9.37 -6.27 -8.38
C GLN A 181 10.04 -5.13 -9.16
N GLU A 182 9.36 -4.58 -10.17
CA GLU A 182 9.86 -3.48 -10.98
C GLU A 182 9.97 -2.19 -10.18
N ARG A 183 8.91 -1.81 -9.45
CA ARG A 183 8.90 -0.57 -8.66
C ARG A 183 9.90 -0.62 -7.51
N TYR A 184 10.04 -1.77 -6.86
CA TYR A 184 11.02 -1.97 -5.80
C TYR A 184 12.46 -1.88 -6.33
N ALA A 185 12.77 -2.48 -7.49
CA ALA A 185 14.09 -2.36 -8.09
C ALA A 185 14.45 -0.89 -8.40
N ARG A 186 13.52 -0.14 -9.01
CA ARG A 186 13.72 1.31 -9.27
C ARG A 186 13.92 2.10 -7.98
N PHE A 187 13.16 1.78 -6.92
CA PHE A 187 13.34 2.39 -5.61
C PHE A 187 14.72 2.10 -5.00
N VAL A 188 15.21 0.87 -5.10
CA VAL A 188 16.55 0.50 -4.59
C VAL A 188 17.66 1.23 -5.35
N GLU A 189 17.49 1.48 -6.64
CA GLU A 189 18.50 2.14 -7.48
C GLU A 189 18.47 3.67 -7.37
N GLY A 190 17.29 4.28 -7.38
CA GLY A 190 17.12 5.74 -7.50
C GLY A 190 16.34 6.39 -6.37
N GLY A 191 16.00 5.65 -5.30
CA GLY A 191 15.17 6.11 -4.21
C GLY A 191 13.75 6.48 -4.65
N LEU A 192 12.97 7.09 -3.74
CA LEU A 192 11.62 7.57 -4.04
C LEU A 192 11.62 8.63 -5.15
N SER A 193 12.68 9.42 -5.28
CA SER A 193 12.81 10.45 -6.33
C SER A 193 12.62 9.88 -7.74
N SER A 194 13.05 8.65 -8.00
CA SER A 194 12.86 7.97 -9.30
C SER A 194 11.41 7.62 -9.62
N LEU A 195 10.55 7.53 -8.59
CA LEU A 195 9.15 7.13 -8.69
C LEU A 195 8.18 8.29 -8.40
N ARG A 196 8.68 9.39 -7.83
CA ARG A 196 7.89 10.56 -7.47
C ARG A 196 7.07 11.14 -8.64
N PRO A 197 7.58 11.28 -9.87
CA PRO A 197 6.77 11.76 -10.98
C PRO A 197 5.55 10.87 -11.24
N THR A 198 5.74 9.55 -11.28
CA THR A 198 4.65 8.56 -11.45
C THR A 198 3.67 8.60 -10.28
N TRP A 199 4.16 8.81 -9.06
CA TRP A 199 3.29 8.95 -7.89
C TRP A 199 2.42 10.20 -8.01
N LEU A 200 3.01 11.36 -8.34
CA LEU A 200 2.30 12.63 -8.47
C LEU A 200 1.25 12.61 -9.59
N GLU A 201 1.57 11.98 -10.72
CA GLU A 201 0.63 11.79 -11.84
C GLU A 201 -0.64 11.03 -11.44
N ARG A 202 -0.52 10.12 -10.46
CA ARG A 202 -1.61 9.25 -9.99
C ARG A 202 -2.17 9.68 -8.65
N ALA A 203 -1.75 10.82 -8.12
CA ALA A 203 -2.08 11.22 -6.76
C ALA A 203 -3.48 11.82 -6.68
N TRP A 204 -4.40 11.10 -6.04
CA TRP A 204 -5.73 11.60 -5.72
C TRP A 204 -5.68 12.79 -4.75
N THR A 205 -4.70 12.77 -3.84
CA THR A 205 -4.55 13.76 -2.77
C THR A 205 -4.10 15.13 -3.27
N ILE A 206 -3.31 15.19 -4.34
CA ILE A 206 -2.70 16.44 -4.82
C ILE A 206 -3.77 17.32 -5.49
N GLY A 207 -3.71 18.63 -5.25
CA GLY A 207 -4.70 19.59 -5.72
C GLY A 207 -5.98 19.63 -4.89
N ARG A 208 -6.06 18.86 -3.78
CA ARG A 208 -7.21 18.85 -2.88
C ARG A 208 -6.89 19.53 -1.55
N ARG A 209 -7.92 20.15 -0.96
CA ARG A 209 -7.84 20.63 0.41
C ARG A 209 -7.91 19.43 1.37
N VAL A 210 -6.97 19.37 2.29
CA VAL A 210 -6.78 18.24 3.21
C VAL A 210 -6.66 18.73 4.65
N LEU A 211 -7.18 17.93 5.58
CA LEU A 211 -6.93 18.03 7.01
C LEU A 211 -6.02 16.88 7.42
N ALA A 212 -4.80 17.19 7.85
CA ALA A 212 -3.89 16.23 8.42
C ALA A 212 -4.30 15.84 9.84
N GLY A 213 -3.99 14.62 10.26
CA GLY A 213 -4.34 14.12 11.59
C GLY A 213 -3.73 14.89 12.78
N ASP A 214 -2.82 15.84 12.54
CA ASP A 214 -2.30 16.76 13.57
C ASP A 214 -2.96 18.15 13.53
N GLY A 215 -4.08 18.29 12.81
CA GLY A 215 -4.89 19.50 12.75
C GLY A 215 -4.46 20.50 11.68
N ARG A 216 -3.37 20.23 10.94
CA ARG A 216 -2.94 21.11 9.85
C ARG A 216 -3.85 20.97 8.64
N GLU A 217 -4.42 22.08 8.19
CA GLU A 217 -5.35 22.13 7.06
C GLU A 217 -4.85 23.04 5.94
N GLY A 218 -4.98 22.61 4.69
CA GLY A 218 -4.63 23.42 3.54
C GLY A 218 -4.67 22.64 2.23
N LEU A 219 -4.13 23.22 1.15
CA LEU A 219 -4.06 22.56 -0.15
C LEU A 219 -2.85 21.61 -0.20
N ALA A 220 -3.07 20.32 -0.45
CA ALA A 220 -1.98 19.40 -0.78
C ALA A 220 -1.41 19.73 -2.16
N VAL A 221 -0.13 20.09 -2.22
CA VAL A 221 0.49 20.66 -3.43
C VAL A 221 1.65 19.84 -3.96
N ASP A 222 2.28 19.03 -3.12
CA ASP A 222 3.44 18.23 -3.53
C ASP A 222 3.66 17.02 -2.62
N LEU A 223 4.52 16.10 -3.07
CA LEU A 223 5.14 15.05 -2.29
C LEU A 223 6.64 15.37 -2.18
N ALA A 224 7.15 15.57 -0.97
CA ALA A 224 8.57 15.82 -0.76
C ALA A 224 9.42 14.59 -1.14
N PRO A 225 10.74 14.74 -1.42
CA PRO A 225 11.61 13.62 -1.80
C PRO A 225 11.69 12.49 -0.77
N ASP A 226 11.40 12.78 0.50
CA ASP A 226 11.34 11.80 1.58
C ASP A 226 9.97 11.13 1.73
N GLY A 227 8.97 11.51 0.93
CA GLY A 227 7.60 10.96 0.97
C GLY A 227 6.64 11.74 1.86
N ALA A 228 7.07 12.85 2.47
CA ALA A 228 6.18 13.71 3.24
C ALA A 228 5.20 14.45 2.31
N LEU A 229 3.93 14.52 2.68
CA LEU A 229 2.97 15.36 1.97
C LEU A 229 3.26 16.84 2.26
N VAL A 230 3.29 17.67 1.23
CA VAL A 230 3.47 19.12 1.34
C VAL A 230 2.11 19.79 1.22
N ILE A 231 1.74 20.53 2.26
CA ILE A 231 0.49 21.27 2.35
C ILE A 231 0.81 22.76 2.32
N ARG A 232 0.11 23.51 1.47
CA ARG A 232 0.09 24.97 1.49
C ARG A 232 -1.09 25.43 2.35
N MET A 233 -0.78 26.02 3.50
CA MET A 233 -1.73 26.58 4.45
C MET A 233 -2.37 27.87 3.90
N ASP A 234 -3.45 28.35 4.53
CA ASP A 234 -4.18 29.55 4.09
C ASP A 234 -3.36 30.85 4.19
N ASP A 235 -2.40 30.91 5.12
CA ASP A 235 -1.44 32.00 5.25
C ASP A 235 -0.28 31.92 4.22
N GLY A 236 -0.31 30.90 3.35
CA GLY A 236 0.72 30.63 2.34
C GLY A 236 1.91 29.81 2.84
N ALA A 237 1.97 29.46 4.13
CA ALA A 237 3.05 28.64 4.67
C ALA A 237 3.04 27.22 4.07
N MET A 238 4.23 26.70 3.79
CA MET A 238 4.42 25.34 3.28
C MET A 238 4.80 24.42 4.44
N VAL A 239 3.92 23.49 4.80
CA VAL A 239 4.12 22.55 5.91
C VAL A 239 4.27 21.12 5.38
N ARG A 240 5.06 20.32 6.11
CA ARG A 240 5.32 18.91 5.76
C ARG A 240 4.64 17.98 6.76
N VAL A 241 3.90 17.01 6.23
CA VAL A 241 3.27 15.93 6.99
C VAL A 241 4.00 14.63 6.66
N VAL A 242 4.81 14.15 7.60
CA VAL A 242 5.70 12.98 7.41
C VAL A 242 5.00 11.66 7.68
N ALA A 243 3.93 11.68 8.48
CA ALA A 243 3.17 10.49 8.87
C ALA A 243 1.74 10.87 9.25
N GLY A 244 0.85 9.90 9.15
CA GLY A 244 -0.54 10.04 9.58
C GLY A 244 -1.53 9.69 8.48
N GLU A 245 -2.70 10.30 8.54
CA GLU A 245 -3.75 10.22 7.52
C GLU A 245 -4.16 11.64 7.19
N VAL A 246 -4.66 11.82 5.99
CA VAL A 246 -5.31 13.05 5.55
C VAL A 246 -6.75 12.75 5.21
N THR A 247 -7.66 13.59 5.70
CA THR A 247 -9.06 13.62 5.26
C THR A 247 -9.28 14.82 4.35
N THR A 248 -10.33 14.74 3.56
CA THR A 248 -10.80 15.79 2.64
C THR A 248 -12.28 16.05 2.92
N GLU A 249 -12.82 17.15 2.41
CA GLU A 249 -14.26 17.41 2.46
C GLU A 249 -15.10 16.27 1.83
N ALA A 250 -14.55 15.57 0.82
CA ALA A 250 -15.21 14.41 0.21
C ALA A 250 -15.39 13.23 1.18
N ASP A 251 -14.62 13.18 2.28
CA ASP A 251 -14.81 12.18 3.35
C ASP A 251 -15.94 12.58 4.33
N HIS A 252 -16.45 13.80 4.24
CA HIS A 252 -17.43 14.38 5.17
C HIS A 252 -18.71 14.88 4.47
N ALA A 253 -18.76 14.82 3.14
CA ALA A 253 -19.95 15.19 2.39
C ALA A 253 -21.09 14.18 2.67
N PRO A 254 -22.28 14.63 3.11
CA PRO A 254 -23.44 13.76 3.19
C PRO A 254 -23.78 13.27 1.78
N ALA A 255 -24.11 11.98 1.65
CA ALA A 255 -24.56 11.40 0.39
C ALA A 255 -25.83 12.13 -0.10
N HIS A 256 -25.78 12.67 -1.32
CA HIS A 256 -26.94 13.17 -2.04
C HIS A 256 -27.75 12.02 -2.64
#